data_AF-A0A2M8Y6G6-F1
#
_entry.id   AF-A0A2M8Y6G6-F1
#
_cell.length_a   1.000
_cell.length_b   1.000
_cell.length_c   1.000
_cell.angle_alpha   90.00
_cell.angle_beta   90.00
_cell.angle_gamma   90.00
#
_symmetry.space_group_name_H-M   'P 1'
#
loop_
_entity.id
_entity.type
_entity.pdbx_description
1 polymer ?
#
loop_
_entity_poly.entity_id
_entity_poly.type
_entity_poly.pdbx_seq_one_letter_code
_entity_poly.pdbx_strand_id
1 'polypeptide(L)'
;MSFFIKKVFDWIFITEYEYTFIKRRNPAFMAIKFISFIYTNFILLGIHILFYFLEIKSVEPYWFILTYIFVYIIMYIYYFTFNNKENIKIHSNKKDIVFLNFIFILSVFLNFYAYYYLIENIG
;
A
#
# COMPACT_ATOMS: atom_id res chain seq x y z
N MET A 1 -3.02 3.60 17.02
CA MET A 1 -3.03 2.54 15.99
C MET A 1 -3.31 1.21 16.68
N SER A 2 -4.32 0.43 16.28
CA SER A 2 -4.59 -0.86 16.93
C SER A 2 -3.41 -1.83 16.69
N PHE A 3 -3.16 -2.73 17.65
CA PHE A 3 -2.08 -3.72 17.57
C PHE A 3 -2.15 -4.58 16.30
N PHE A 4 -3.36 -4.90 15.84
CA PHE A 4 -3.60 -5.68 14.63
C PHE A 4 -3.17 -4.91 13.37
N ILE A 5 -3.56 -3.64 13.26
CA ILE A 5 -3.17 -2.78 12.13
C ILE A 5 -1.66 -2.68 12.04
N LYS A 6 -0.99 -2.44 13.17
CA LYS A 6 0.48 -2.39 13.21
C LYS A 6 1.12 -3.70 12.70
N LYS A 7 0.61 -4.85 13.14
CA LYS A 7 1.12 -6.16 12.69
C LYS A 7 1.00 -6.38 11.19
N VAL A 8 -0.14 -6.01 10.59
CA VAL A 8 -0.33 -6.12 9.13
C VAL A 8 0.65 -5.22 8.40
N PHE A 9 0.85 -4.00 8.90
CA PHE A 9 1.80 -3.06 8.33
C PHE A 9 3.24 -3.57 8.38
N ASP A 10 3.65 -4.08 9.54
CA ASP A 10 4.97 -4.67 9.73
C ASP A 10 5.17 -5.89 8.82
N TRP A 11 4.16 -6.75 8.69
CA TRP A 11 4.22 -7.93 7.83
C TRP A 11 4.39 -7.56 6.35
N ILE A 12 3.61 -6.62 5.81
CA ILE A 12 3.74 -6.14 4.42
C ILE A 12 5.15 -5.58 4.20
N PHE A 13 5.60 -4.73 5.13
CA PHE A 13 6.88 -4.04 5.00
C PHE A 13 8.05 -5.01 4.97
N ILE A 14 8.08 -5.94 5.92
CA ILE A 14 9.18 -6.89 6.07
C ILE A 14 9.19 -7.93 4.94
N THR A 15 8.01 -8.42 4.54
CA THR A 15 7.89 -9.43 3.47
C THR A 15 8.46 -8.92 2.15
N GLU A 16 8.11 -7.69 1.75
CA GLU A 16 8.63 -7.11 0.51
C GLU A 16 10.10 -6.73 0.63
N TYR A 17 10.51 -6.18 1.78
CA TYR A 17 11.89 -5.81 2.04
C TYR A 17 12.83 -7.02 1.94
N GLU A 18 12.51 -8.12 2.61
CA GLU A 18 13.35 -9.33 2.60
C GLU A 18 13.42 -9.93 1.19
N TYR A 19 12.30 -9.95 0.45
CA TYR A 19 12.29 -10.45 -0.92
C TYR A 19 13.14 -9.60 -1.88
N THR A 20 13.02 -8.28 -1.76
CA THR A 20 13.72 -7.31 -2.61
C THR A 20 15.22 -7.27 -2.30
N PHE A 21 15.58 -7.20 -1.02
CA PHE A 21 16.96 -7.03 -0.56
C PHE A 21 17.75 -8.34 -0.54
N ILE A 22 17.18 -9.42 0.03
CA ILE A 22 17.91 -10.69 0.22
C ILE A 22 17.96 -11.52 -1.06
N LYS A 23 16.84 -11.61 -1.81
CA LYS A 23 16.76 -12.51 -2.98
C LYS A 23 17.00 -11.82 -4.32
N ARG A 24 16.70 -10.52 -4.45
CA ARG A 24 16.81 -9.80 -5.73
C ARG A 24 17.93 -8.76 -5.79
N ARG A 25 18.69 -8.55 -4.71
CA ARG A 25 19.75 -7.51 -4.58
C ARG A 25 19.26 -6.09 -4.96
N ASN A 26 17.97 -5.82 -4.81
CA ASN A 26 17.42 -4.50 -5.14
C ASN A 26 17.47 -3.58 -3.92
N PRO A 27 17.66 -2.26 -4.13
CA PRO A 27 17.80 -1.31 -3.04
C PRO A 27 16.49 -1.16 -2.26
N ALA A 28 16.59 -0.85 -0.95
CA ALA A 28 15.46 -0.63 -0.04
C ALA A 28 14.38 0.32 -0.61
N PHE A 29 14.77 1.26 -1.46
CA PHE A 29 13.90 2.15 -2.21
C PHE A 29 12.83 1.44 -3.05
N MET A 30 13.11 0.26 -3.61
CA MET A 30 12.16 -0.48 -4.44
C MET A 30 11.04 -1.11 -3.61
N ALA A 31 11.39 -1.64 -2.43
CA ALA A 31 10.41 -2.14 -1.47
C ALA A 31 9.49 -0.99 -0.98
N ILE A 32 10.08 0.17 -0.63
CA ILE A 32 9.33 1.35 -0.21
C ILE A 32 8.34 1.77 -1.31
N LYS A 33 8.79 1.90 -2.57
CA LYS A 33 7.90 2.25 -3.70
C LYS A 33 6.72 1.29 -3.83
N PHE A 34 6.97 -0.01 -3.79
CA PHE A 34 5.93 -1.03 -3.93
C PHE A 34 4.91 -0.97 -2.80
N ILE A 35 5.40 -0.92 -1.55
CA ILE A 35 4.56 -0.84 -0.36
C ILE A 35 3.73 0.44 -0.37
N SER A 36 4.33 1.58 -0.71
CA SER A 36 3.62 2.85 -0.84
C SER A 36 2.49 2.78 -1.85
N PHE A 37 2.72 2.11 -2.98
CA PHE A 37 1.69 1.93 -4.00
C PHE A 37 0.51 1.10 -3.48
N ILE A 38 0.76 0.01 -2.76
CA ILE A 38 -0.32 -0.80 -2.14
C ILE A 38 -1.16 0.07 -1.21
N TYR A 39 -0.52 0.83 -0.31
CA TYR A 39 -1.24 1.67 0.65
C TYR A 39 -2.02 2.79 -0.01
N THR A 40 -1.48 3.41 -1.06
CA THR A 40 -2.21 4.42 -1.84
C THR A 40 -3.50 3.85 -2.41
N ASN A 41 -3.47 2.64 -2.98
CA ASN A 41 -4.67 2.00 -3.51
C ASN A 41 -5.73 1.76 -2.43
N PHE A 42 -5.32 1.31 -1.24
CA PHE A 42 -6.25 1.10 -0.11
C PHE A 42 -6.84 2.41 0.43
N ILE A 43 -6.02 3.47 0.57
CA ILE A 43 -6.50 4.78 1.04
C ILE A 43 -7.54 5.33 0.05
N LEU A 44 -7.22 5.33 -1.24
CA LEU A 44 -8.12 5.82 -2.28
C LEU A 44 -9.38 4.96 -2.40
N LEU A 45 -9.27 3.63 -2.26
CA LEU A 45 -10.46 2.77 -2.19
C LEU A 45 -11.36 3.18 -1.03
N GLY A 46 -10.79 3.46 0.15
CA GLY A 46 -11.54 3.99 1.29
C GLY A 46 -12.22 5.33 1.00
N ILE A 47 -11.52 6.25 0.31
CA ILE A 47 -12.08 7.54 -0.12
C ILE A 47 -13.22 7.32 -1.12
N HIS A 48 -13.06 6.43 -2.11
CA HIS A 48 -14.11 6.11 -3.07
C HIS A 48 -15.35 5.52 -2.40
N ILE A 49 -15.17 4.60 -1.45
CA ILE A 49 -16.27 4.05 -0.66
C ILE A 49 -16.98 5.16 0.13
N LEU A 50 -16.23 6.08 0.76
CA LEU A 50 -16.82 7.21 1.48
C LEU A 50 -17.60 8.13 0.52
N PHE A 51 -17.03 8.44 -0.65
CA PHE A 51 -17.66 9.30 -1.65
C PHE A 51 -18.93 8.68 -2.21
N TYR A 52 -18.94 7.36 -2.40
CA TYR A 52 -20.14 6.62 -2.76
C TYR A 52 -21.27 6.83 -1.73
N PHE A 53 -20.98 6.71 -0.44
CA PHE A 53 -21.98 6.94 0.62
C PHE A 53 -22.43 8.39 0.75
N LEU A 54 -21.60 9.34 0.34
CA LEU A 54 -21.89 10.77 0.41
C LEU A 54 -22.40 11.36 -0.92
N GLU A 55 -22.57 10.52 -1.95
CA GLU A 55 -22.94 10.93 -3.31
C GLU A 55 -22.02 12.03 -3.90
N ILE A 56 -20.74 12.01 -3.51
CA ILE A 56 -19.75 12.97 -3.99
C ILE A 56 -19.14 12.45 -5.29
N LYS A 57 -18.99 13.34 -6.27
CA LYS A 57 -18.37 13.04 -7.56
C LYS A 57 -16.94 12.51 -7.40
N SER A 58 -16.51 11.70 -8.38
CA SER A 58 -15.26 10.96 -8.37
C SER A 58 -14.04 11.82 -8.01
N VAL A 59 -13.10 11.23 -7.27
CA VAL A 59 -11.81 11.83 -6.95
C VAL A 59 -11.00 12.05 -8.23
N GLU A 60 -10.51 13.26 -8.45
CA GLU A 60 -9.70 13.56 -9.65
C GLU A 60 -8.37 12.77 -9.67
N PRO A 61 -7.85 12.40 -10.85
CA PRO A 61 -6.66 11.54 -10.96
C PRO A 61 -5.40 12.08 -10.27
N TYR A 62 -5.24 13.41 -10.16
CA TYR A 62 -4.08 14.00 -9.49
C TYR A 62 -4.03 13.69 -7.99
N TRP A 63 -5.16 13.41 -7.35
CA TRP A 63 -5.20 12.99 -5.95
C TRP A 63 -4.49 11.67 -5.74
N PHE A 64 -4.50 10.76 -6.73
CA PHE A 64 -3.70 9.54 -6.67
C PHE A 64 -2.22 9.87 -6.48
N ILE A 65 -1.70 10.81 -7.29
CA ILE A 65 -0.30 11.22 -7.26
C ILE A 65 0.04 11.87 -5.92
N LEU A 66 -0.82 12.77 -5.43
CA LEU A 66 -0.63 13.44 -4.14
C LEU A 66 -0.63 12.46 -2.97
N THR A 67 -1.62 11.55 -2.92
CA THR A 67 -1.68 10.50 -1.91
C THR A 67 -0.47 9.57 -2.00
N TYR A 68 -0.03 9.22 -3.21
CA TYR A 68 1.15 8.40 -3.41
C TYR A 68 2.42 9.07 -2.87
N ILE A 69 2.66 10.34 -3.20
CA ILE A 69 3.82 11.09 -2.69
C ILE A 69 3.78 11.14 -1.16
N PHE A 70 2.62 11.44 -0.57
CA PHE A 70 2.47 11.52 0.88
C PHE A 70 2.75 10.18 1.57
N VAL A 71 2.14 9.10 1.08
CA VAL A 71 2.36 7.74 1.59
C VAL A 71 3.81 7.31 1.40
N TYR A 72 4.44 7.67 0.28
CA TYR A 72 5.85 7.42 0.03
C TYR A 72 6.75 8.08 1.08
N ILE A 73 6.52 9.35 1.38
CA ILE A 73 7.27 10.06 2.42
C ILE A 73 7.08 9.40 3.79
N ILE A 74 5.85 9.01 4.15
CA ILE A 74 5.58 8.30 5.42
C ILE A 74 6.33 6.98 5.48
N MET A 75 6.26 6.15 4.44
CA MET A 75 6.94 4.85 4.40
C MET A 75 8.46 5.01 4.41
N TYR A 76 8.97 6.06 3.77
CA TYR A 76 10.37 6.41 3.83
C TYR A 76 10.82 6.77 5.26
N ILE A 77 10.09 7.66 5.94
CA ILE A 77 10.38 8.03 7.34
C ILE A 77 10.24 6.82 8.26
N TYR A 78 9.21 6.00 8.06
CA TYR A 78 8.98 4.76 8.80
C TYR A 78 10.17 3.83 8.68
N TYR A 79 10.65 3.60 7.45
CA TYR A 79 11.83 2.77 7.20
C TYR A 79 13.07 3.28 7.95
N PHE A 80 13.40 4.57 7.84
CA PHE A 80 14.57 5.13 8.52
C PHE A 80 14.47 5.03 10.04
N THR A 81 13.27 5.21 10.59
CA THR A 81 13.01 5.07 12.03
C THR A 81 13.12 3.60 12.48
N PHE A 82 12.74 2.68 11.61
CA PHE A 82 12.75 1.23 11.86
C PHE A 82 14.15 0.62 11.70
N ASN A 83 14.97 1.08 10.75
CA ASN A 83 16.33 0.59 10.54
C ASN A 83 17.26 0.89 11.73
N ASN A 84 16.93 1.92 12.54
CA ASN A 84 17.59 2.17 13.83
C ASN A 84 17.20 1.19 14.94
N LYS A 85 16.21 0.32 14.71
CA LYS A 85 15.74 -0.72 15.64
C LYS A 85 15.99 -2.10 15.05
N GLU A 86 17.24 -2.52 15.03
CA GLU A 86 17.61 -3.91 14.74
C GLU A 86 16.86 -4.87 15.69
N ASN A 87 16.21 -5.88 15.10
CA ASN A 87 15.72 -7.17 15.68
C ASN A 87 14.26 -7.55 15.38
N ILE A 88 13.79 -7.41 14.14
CA ILE A 88 12.62 -8.20 13.71
C ILE A 88 13.08 -9.33 12.79
N LYS A 89 13.32 -10.50 13.37
CA LYS A 89 13.52 -11.77 12.64
C LYS A 89 12.15 -12.33 12.22
N ILE A 90 11.53 -11.73 11.22
CA ILE A 90 10.40 -12.36 10.51
C ILE A 90 10.97 -12.94 9.22
N HIS A 91 10.77 -14.24 9.02
CA HIS A 91 11.26 -14.97 7.87
C HIS A 91 10.16 -15.04 6.82
N SER A 92 10.36 -14.41 5.67
CA SER A 92 9.40 -14.40 4.57
C SER A 92 9.38 -15.73 3.83
N ASN A 93 8.18 -16.29 3.67
CA ASN A 93 7.96 -17.48 2.87
C ASN A 93 7.60 -17.08 1.43
N LYS A 94 7.89 -17.95 0.44
CA LYS A 94 7.43 -17.77 -0.95
C LYS A 94 5.91 -17.56 -1.03
N LYS A 95 5.13 -18.22 -0.16
CA LYS A 95 3.68 -18.06 -0.07
C LYS A 95 3.25 -16.64 0.32
N ASP A 96 4.01 -15.97 1.20
CA ASP A 96 3.70 -14.61 1.66
C ASP A 96 3.87 -13.59 0.55
N ILE A 97 4.88 -13.78 -0.31
CA ILE A 97 5.13 -12.93 -1.48
C ILE A 97 4.03 -13.11 -2.53
N VAL A 98 3.61 -14.35 -2.79
CA VAL A 98 2.48 -14.62 -3.70
C VAL A 98 1.21 -13.97 -3.16
N PHE A 99 0.97 -14.07 -1.86
CA PHE A 99 -0.18 -13.44 -1.22
C PHE A 99 -0.09 -11.91 -1.27
N LEU A 100 1.09 -11.32 -1.10
CA LEU A 100 1.30 -9.88 -1.22
C LEU A 100 1.04 -9.37 -2.64
N ASN A 101 1.49 -10.11 -3.66
CA ASN A 101 1.18 -9.80 -5.06
C ASN A 101 -0.32 -9.95 -5.35
N PHE A 102 -0.98 -10.95 -4.77
CA PHE A 102 -2.42 -11.09 -4.86
C PHE A 102 -3.15 -9.88 -4.23
N ILE A 103 -2.73 -9.43 -3.04
CA ILE A 103 -3.26 -8.23 -2.39
C ILE A 103 -3.06 -6.99 -3.27
N PHE A 104 -1.88 -6.85 -3.89
CA PHE A 104 -1.59 -5.76 -4.81
C PHE A 104 -2.53 -5.77 -6.03
N ILE A 105 -2.67 -6.91 -6.72
CA ILE A 105 -3.55 -7.01 -7.89
C ILE A 105 -5.00 -6.72 -7.49
N LEU A 106 -5.44 -7.28 -6.37
CA LEU A 106 -6.80 -7.09 -5.86
C LEU A 106 -7.06 -5.63 -5.49
N SER A 107 -6.11 -4.94 -4.85
CA SER A 107 -6.29 -3.54 -4.45
C SER A 107 -6.38 -2.61 -5.66
N VAL A 108 -5.55 -2.84 -6.69
CA VAL A 108 -5.62 -2.10 -7.95
C VAL A 108 -6.95 -2.33 -8.65
N PHE A 109 -7.40 -3.59 -8.74
CA PHE A 109 -8.66 -3.93 -9.38
C PHE A 109 -9.85 -3.27 -8.67
N LEU A 110 -9.92 -3.37 -7.34
CA LEU A 110 -11.00 -2.77 -6.55
C LEU A 110 -11.00 -1.25 -6.65
N ASN A 111 -9.83 -0.62 -6.65
CA ASN A 111 -9.71 0.83 -6.78
C ASN A 111 -10.23 1.29 -8.15
N PHE A 112 -9.77 0.65 -9.23
CA PHE A 112 -10.21 0.98 -10.58
C PHE A 112 -11.73 0.76 -10.77
N TYR A 113 -12.25 -0.34 -10.22
CA TYR A 113 -13.69 -0.62 -10.24
C TYR A 113 -14.48 0.46 -9.49
N ALA A 114 -14.06 0.84 -8.28
CA ALA A 114 -14.73 1.87 -7.49
C ALA A 114 -14.70 3.24 -8.19
N TYR A 115 -13.56 3.60 -8.79
CA TYR A 115 -13.43 4.82 -9.59
C TYR A 115 -14.39 4.82 -10.78
N TYR A 116 -14.41 3.74 -11.56
CA TYR A 116 -15.28 3.61 -12.73
C TYR A 116 -16.77 3.66 -12.35
N TYR A 117 -17.15 2.94 -11.29
CA TYR A 117 -18.52 2.95 -10.78
C TYR A 117 -18.99 4.35 -10.36
N LEU A 118 -18.12 5.14 -9.70
CA LEU A 118 -18.44 6.51 -9.30
C LEU A 118 -18.65 7.44 -10.51
N ILE A 119 -17.89 7.24 -11.59
CA ILE A 119 -18.06 8.02 -12.82
C ILE A 119 -19.39 7.66 -13.49
N GLU A 120 -19.72 6.37 -13.66
CA GLU A 120 -20.92 5.96 -14.39
C GLU A 120 -22.22 6.26 -13.65
N ASN A 121 -22.24 6.17 -12.31
CA ASN A 121 -23.48 6.23 -11.53
C ASN A 121 -23.71 7.56 -10.81
N ILE A 122 -22.71 8.44 -10.73
CA ILE A 122 -22.79 9.74 -10.04
C ILE A 122 -22.32 10.91 -10.94
N GLY A 123 -21.67 10.63 -12.08
CA GLY A 123 -21.18 11.63 -13.05
C GLY A 123 -22.28 12.29 -13.84
#